data_AF-A0A7Z0SM76-F1
#
_entry.id   AF-A0A7Z0SM76-F1
#
_cell.length_a   1.000
_cell.length_b   1.000
_cell.length_c   1.000
_cell.angle_alpha   90.00
_cell.angle_beta   90.00
_cell.angle_gamma   90.00
#
_symmetry.space_group_name_H-M   'P 1'
#
loop_
_entity.id
_entity.type
_entity.pdbx_description
1 polymer ?
#
loop_
_entity_poly.entity_id
_entity_poly.type
_entity_poly.pdbx_seq_one_letter_code
_entity_poly.pdbx_strand_id
1 'polypeptide(L)'
;MSTIIKNHGFTNETLGWKAWLDVIDVGTATPEQIDVLEMSHPQAKESDYYLLLAHQPAILKQRSEAYNAIMYAPGGLARADRELGALTVSRINGCVYCASVHAQRFEQLAKQNETVTQVFNDPRTAGVNDRQKAIAQFSIRLTEAADQIGPEDIQALKEVGLNEAEILDLLHATAIFAWANRLMLNLGEPVFPAT
;
A
#
# COMPACT_ATOMS: atom_id res chain seq x y z
N MET A 1 -17.62 11.57 -5.85
CA MET A 1 -16.25 11.59 -5.28
C MET A 1 -16.38 11.39 -3.79
N SER A 2 -15.51 10.60 -3.16
CA SER A 2 -15.46 10.51 -1.69
C SER A 2 -15.17 11.89 -1.10
N THR A 3 -15.69 12.16 0.10
CA THR A 3 -15.34 13.36 0.86
C THR A 3 -13.83 13.39 1.13
N ILE A 4 -13.20 14.55 0.98
CA ILE A 4 -11.79 14.73 1.34
C ILE A 4 -11.62 14.58 2.86
N ILE A 5 -10.67 13.74 3.27
CA ILE A 5 -10.29 13.53 4.67
C ILE A 5 -8.87 14.04 4.84
N LYS A 6 -8.65 14.92 5.83
CA LYS A 6 -7.32 15.37 6.26
C LYS A 6 -7.21 15.20 7.76
N ASN A 7 -6.31 14.34 8.23
CA ASN A 7 -6.13 14.10 9.67
C ASN A 7 -4.70 13.65 9.99
N HIS A 8 -4.09 14.20 11.04
CA HIS A 8 -2.71 13.92 11.50
C HIS A 8 -1.66 13.90 10.37
N GLY A 9 -1.78 14.81 9.39
CA GLY A 9 -0.86 14.89 8.25
C GLY A 9 -1.11 13.88 7.12
N PHE A 10 -2.16 13.04 7.24
CA PHE A 10 -2.61 12.13 6.20
C PHE A 10 -3.80 12.69 5.43
N THR A 11 -3.93 12.32 4.16
CA THR A 11 -5.02 12.75 3.28
C THR A 11 -5.43 11.61 2.33
N ASN A 12 -6.69 11.63 1.87
CA ASN A 12 -7.15 10.78 0.75
C ASN A 12 -7.17 11.54 -0.60
N GLU A 13 -6.62 12.75 -0.67
CA GLU A 13 -6.41 13.45 -1.94
C GLU A 13 -5.36 12.74 -2.80
N THR A 14 -5.50 12.81 -4.12
CA THR A 14 -4.45 12.36 -5.05
C THR A 14 -3.19 13.21 -4.88
N LEU A 15 -2.08 12.54 -4.57
CA LEU A 15 -0.77 13.15 -4.43
C LEU A 15 0.11 12.79 -5.63
N GLY A 16 1.02 13.70 -5.98
CA GLY A 16 2.22 13.36 -6.73
C GLY A 16 3.29 12.77 -5.81
N TRP A 17 4.38 12.27 -6.39
CA TRP A 17 5.58 11.88 -5.67
C TRP A 17 6.79 12.35 -6.45
N LYS A 18 7.77 12.95 -5.77
CA LYS A 18 8.97 13.51 -6.39
C LYS A 18 10.19 12.74 -5.92
N ALA A 19 10.99 12.24 -6.86
CA ALA A 19 12.26 11.59 -6.56
C ALA A 19 13.30 12.61 -6.07
N TRP A 20 14.15 12.19 -5.13
CA TRP A 20 15.35 12.95 -4.72
C TRP A 20 16.60 12.58 -5.53
N LEU A 21 16.58 11.43 -6.20
CA LEU A 21 17.61 10.99 -7.12
C LEU A 21 17.17 11.19 -8.57
N ASP A 22 18.14 11.24 -9.48
CA ASP A 22 17.86 11.36 -10.90
C ASP A 22 17.01 10.19 -11.41
N VAL A 23 15.98 10.53 -12.20
CA VAL A 23 15.10 9.57 -12.86
C VAL A 23 15.58 9.31 -14.28
N ILE A 24 15.27 8.14 -14.85
CA ILE A 24 15.63 7.88 -16.25
C ILE A 24 14.85 8.80 -17.20
N ASP A 25 15.47 9.18 -18.32
CA ASP A 25 14.80 9.85 -19.42
C ASP A 25 14.17 8.81 -20.35
N VAL A 26 12.84 8.83 -20.46
CA VAL A 26 12.06 7.92 -21.32
C VAL A 26 12.49 8.02 -22.79
N GLY A 27 12.95 9.18 -23.25
CA GLY A 27 13.40 9.39 -24.63
C GLY A 27 14.71 8.67 -24.97
N THR A 28 15.50 8.28 -23.96
CA THR A 28 16.79 7.60 -24.12
C THR A 28 16.87 6.26 -23.38
N ALA A 29 15.76 5.82 -22.77
CA ALA A 29 15.67 4.59 -22.01
C ALA A 29 15.94 3.35 -22.88
N THR A 30 16.55 2.32 -22.28
CA THR A 30 16.78 1.05 -22.96
C THR A 30 15.47 0.30 -23.20
N PRO A 31 15.42 -0.66 -24.15
CA PRO A 31 14.23 -1.51 -24.34
C PRO A 31 13.79 -2.20 -23.05
N GLU A 32 14.73 -2.71 -22.25
CA GLU A 32 14.43 -3.36 -20.96
C GLU A 32 13.78 -2.39 -19.95
N GLN A 33 14.24 -1.14 -19.91
CA GLN A 33 13.65 -0.10 -19.07
C GLN A 33 12.23 0.26 -19.50
N ILE A 34 11.99 0.37 -20.82
CA ILE A 34 10.67 0.64 -21.36
C ILE A 34 9.71 -0.52 -21.05
N ASP A 35 10.13 -1.75 -21.30
CA ASP A 35 9.32 -2.96 -21.05
C ASP A 35 8.89 -3.04 -19.58
N VAL A 36 9.84 -2.82 -18.66
CA VAL A 36 9.52 -2.90 -17.23
C VAL A 36 8.60 -1.76 -16.77
N LEU A 37 8.72 -0.56 -17.34
CA LEU A 37 7.80 0.54 -17.03
C LEU A 37 6.38 0.20 -17.50
N GLU A 38 6.23 -0.28 -18.74
CA GLU A 38 4.92 -0.63 -19.31
C GLU A 38 4.20 -1.73 -18.54
N MET A 39 4.92 -2.77 -18.10
CA MET A 39 4.31 -3.83 -17.29
C MET A 39 3.99 -3.42 -15.85
N SER A 40 4.65 -2.37 -15.34
CA SER A 40 4.59 -2.03 -13.91
C SER A 40 3.35 -1.23 -13.53
N HIS A 41 2.99 -0.23 -14.33
CA HIS A 41 1.82 0.61 -14.09
C HIS A 41 1.48 1.43 -15.34
N PRO A 42 0.18 1.70 -15.65
CA PRO A 42 -0.20 2.48 -16.82
C PRO A 42 0.44 3.88 -16.90
N GLN A 43 0.72 4.49 -15.74
CA GLN A 43 1.35 5.80 -15.62
C GLN A 43 2.84 5.74 -15.27
N ALA A 44 3.49 4.58 -15.39
CA ALA A 44 4.88 4.40 -14.96
C ALA A 44 5.86 5.35 -15.67
N LYS A 45 5.62 5.65 -16.95
CA LYS A 45 6.48 6.56 -17.75
C LYS A 45 6.36 8.04 -17.35
N GLU A 46 5.38 8.38 -16.51
CA GLU A 46 5.12 9.75 -16.03
C GLU A 46 5.35 9.86 -14.51
N SER A 47 5.72 8.75 -13.85
CA SER A 47 5.86 8.69 -12.40
C SER A 47 7.32 8.62 -12.02
N ASP A 48 7.80 9.66 -11.34
CA ASP A 48 9.16 9.72 -10.79
C ASP A 48 9.54 8.45 -10.03
N TYR A 49 8.61 7.84 -9.29
CA TYR A 49 8.87 6.61 -8.55
C TYR A 49 9.27 5.45 -9.47
N TYR A 50 8.49 5.22 -10.54
CA TYR A 50 8.77 4.14 -11.48
C TYR A 50 9.99 4.46 -12.34
N LEU A 51 10.15 5.70 -12.79
CA LEU A 51 11.31 6.15 -13.55
C LEU A 51 12.61 6.05 -12.73
N LEU A 52 12.56 6.33 -11.43
CA LEU A 52 13.71 6.14 -10.54
C LEU A 52 14.06 4.66 -10.41
N LEU A 53 13.09 3.80 -10.12
CA LEU A 53 13.35 2.37 -9.94
C LEU A 53 13.78 1.66 -11.23
N ALA A 54 13.46 2.22 -12.40
CA ALA A 54 13.89 1.69 -13.69
C ALA A 54 15.40 1.83 -13.96
N HIS A 55 16.18 2.50 -13.10
CA HIS A 55 17.64 2.33 -13.07
C HIS A 55 18.06 0.89 -12.75
N GLN A 56 17.20 0.13 -12.06
CA GLN A 56 17.40 -1.28 -11.74
C GLN A 56 16.23 -2.12 -12.28
N PRO A 57 16.13 -2.29 -13.61
CA PRO A 57 14.94 -2.83 -14.27
C PRO A 57 14.59 -4.25 -13.81
N ALA A 58 15.59 -5.11 -13.58
CA ALA A 58 15.37 -6.45 -13.06
C ALA A 58 14.68 -6.46 -11.68
N ILE A 59 15.05 -5.54 -10.77
CA ILE A 59 14.43 -5.41 -9.45
C ILE A 59 13.01 -4.87 -9.59
N LEU A 60 12.81 -3.84 -10.41
CA LEU A 60 11.48 -3.27 -10.64
C LEU A 60 10.53 -4.32 -11.23
N LYS A 61 11.02 -5.18 -12.13
CA LYS A 61 10.24 -6.28 -12.71
C LYS A 61 9.76 -7.25 -11.63
N GLN A 62 10.69 -7.78 -10.82
CA GLN A 62 10.35 -8.72 -9.75
C GLN A 62 9.40 -8.12 -8.72
N ARG A 63 9.62 -6.85 -8.36
CA ARG A 63 8.68 -6.10 -7.52
C ARG A 63 7.29 -6.06 -8.15
N SER A 64 7.18 -5.64 -9.40
CA SER A 64 5.90 -5.43 -10.07
C SER A 64 5.13 -6.74 -10.26
N GLU A 65 5.84 -7.84 -10.55
CA GLU A 65 5.27 -9.18 -10.59
C GLU A 65 4.72 -9.60 -9.22
N ALA A 66 5.51 -9.44 -8.14
CA ALA A 66 5.07 -9.74 -6.78
C ALA A 66 3.87 -8.86 -6.36
N TYR A 67 3.93 -7.55 -6.64
CA TYR A 67 2.84 -6.61 -6.39
C TYR A 67 1.55 -7.04 -7.08
N ASN A 68 1.62 -7.40 -8.35
CA ASN A 68 0.44 -7.81 -9.10
C ASN A 68 -0.12 -9.14 -8.59
N ALA A 69 0.75 -10.09 -8.27
CA ALA A 69 0.35 -11.36 -7.68
C ALA A 69 -0.36 -11.16 -6.33
N ILE A 70 0.13 -10.23 -5.50
CA ILE A 70 -0.46 -9.98 -4.17
C ILE A 70 -1.74 -9.15 -4.28
N MET A 71 -1.75 -8.03 -5.01
CA MET A 71 -2.87 -7.08 -4.99
C MET A 71 -4.02 -7.44 -5.92
N TYR A 72 -3.77 -8.26 -6.94
CA TYR A 72 -4.77 -8.64 -7.94
C TYR A 72 -4.97 -10.15 -8.09
N ALA A 73 -4.35 -11.00 -7.25
CA ALA A 73 -4.64 -12.44 -7.25
C ALA A 73 -6.14 -12.71 -7.15
N PRO A 74 -6.69 -13.63 -7.97
CA PRO A 74 -8.06 -14.10 -7.83
C PRO A 74 -8.20 -14.97 -6.58
N GLY A 75 -9.36 -14.90 -5.92
CA GLY A 75 -9.59 -15.61 -4.67
C GLY A 75 -8.77 -15.04 -3.51
N GLY A 76 -8.78 -15.74 -2.37
CA GLY A 76 -8.12 -15.29 -1.16
C GLY A 76 -8.75 -14.02 -0.57
N LEU A 77 -7.92 -13.13 -0.04
CA LEU A 77 -8.40 -11.92 0.65
C LEU A 77 -9.06 -10.95 -0.32
N ALA A 78 -10.23 -10.44 0.05
CA ALA A 78 -10.92 -9.42 -0.73
C ALA A 78 -10.00 -8.22 -0.98
N ARG A 79 -10.05 -7.66 -2.20
CA ARG A 79 -9.17 -6.54 -2.58
C ARG A 79 -9.28 -5.36 -1.62
N ALA A 80 -10.49 -5.02 -1.17
CA ALA A 80 -10.67 -3.96 -0.17
C ALA A 80 -9.89 -4.25 1.13
N ASP A 81 -9.90 -5.49 1.61
CA ASP A 81 -9.17 -5.88 2.81
C ASP A 81 -7.64 -5.84 2.60
N ARG A 82 -7.16 -6.18 1.40
CA ARG A 82 -5.74 -5.99 1.02
C ARG A 82 -5.34 -4.50 1.08
N GLU A 83 -6.20 -3.61 0.55
CA GLU A 83 -5.99 -2.16 0.64
C GLU A 83 -6.04 -1.65 2.08
N LEU A 84 -6.85 -2.25 2.96
CA LEU A 84 -6.89 -1.89 4.39
C LEU A 84 -5.58 -2.24 5.09
N GLY A 85 -5.02 -3.43 4.84
CA GLY A 85 -3.71 -3.81 5.36
C GLY A 85 -2.62 -2.85 4.88
N ALA A 86 -2.62 -2.55 3.56
CA ALA A 86 -1.70 -1.60 2.91
C ALA A 86 -1.78 -0.17 3.48
N LEU A 87 -3.01 0.32 3.68
CA LEU A 87 -3.28 1.61 4.29
C LEU A 87 -2.77 1.65 5.73
N THR A 88 -3.05 0.61 6.50
CA THR A 88 -2.67 0.52 7.92
C THR A 88 -1.15 0.54 8.09
N VAL A 89 -0.42 -0.31 7.37
CA VAL A 89 1.07 -0.31 7.43
C VAL A 89 1.66 1.02 6.96
N SER A 90 1.07 1.63 5.92
CA SER A 90 1.51 2.95 5.44
C SER A 90 1.28 4.05 6.47
N ARG A 91 0.17 3.99 7.21
CA ARG A 91 -0.15 4.93 8.31
C ARG A 91 0.80 4.77 9.49
N ILE A 92 1.19 3.53 9.84
CA ILE A 92 2.16 3.25 10.90
C ILE A 92 3.57 3.71 10.51
N ASN A 93 3.99 3.41 9.27
CA ASN A 93 5.31 3.79 8.77
C ASN A 93 5.45 5.29 8.47
N GLY A 94 4.36 6.05 8.44
CA GLY A 94 4.40 7.48 8.09
C GLY A 94 4.40 7.79 6.59
N CYS A 95 4.18 6.80 5.71
CA CYS A 95 4.15 7.05 4.25
C CYS A 95 2.84 7.71 3.82
N VAL A 96 2.80 9.05 3.78
CA VAL A 96 1.61 9.82 3.39
C VAL A 96 1.17 9.52 1.95
N TYR A 97 2.10 9.41 1.00
CA TYR A 97 1.80 9.06 -0.39
C TYR A 97 1.08 7.69 -0.48
N CYS A 98 1.69 6.68 0.13
CA CYS A 98 1.16 5.32 0.11
C CYS A 98 -0.21 5.26 0.80
N ALA A 99 -0.34 5.89 1.97
CA ALA A 99 -1.59 5.96 2.72
C ALA A 99 -2.70 6.64 1.91
N SER A 100 -2.41 7.71 1.18
CA SER A 100 -3.37 8.35 0.26
C SER A 100 -3.86 7.39 -0.83
N VAL A 101 -2.93 6.71 -1.53
CA VAL A 101 -3.28 5.78 -2.61
C VAL A 101 -4.17 4.65 -2.09
N HIS A 102 -3.79 4.03 -0.98
CA HIS A 102 -4.53 2.90 -0.42
C HIS A 102 -5.86 3.32 0.23
N ALA A 103 -5.95 4.53 0.79
CA ALA A 103 -7.22 5.10 1.23
C ALA A 103 -8.21 5.24 0.07
N GLN A 104 -7.78 5.83 -1.05
CA GLN A 104 -8.63 6.01 -2.22
C GLN A 104 -9.09 4.66 -2.82
N ARG A 105 -8.18 3.68 -2.89
CA ARG A 105 -8.52 2.33 -3.38
C ARG A 105 -9.46 1.60 -2.44
N PHE A 106 -9.23 1.67 -1.14
CA PHE A 106 -10.13 1.12 -0.14
C PHE A 106 -11.54 1.72 -0.28
N GLU A 107 -11.67 3.05 -0.30
CA GLU A 107 -12.96 3.73 -0.46
C GLU A 107 -13.67 3.33 -1.76
N GLN A 108 -12.93 3.24 -2.86
CA GLN A 108 -13.46 2.84 -4.15
C GLN A 108 -14.03 1.43 -4.13
N LEU A 109 -13.37 0.49 -3.44
CA LEU A 109 -13.73 -0.93 -3.41
C LEU A 109 -14.78 -1.23 -2.32
N ALA A 110 -14.57 -0.72 -1.11
CA ALA A 110 -15.43 -0.94 0.05
C ALA A 110 -16.67 -0.04 0.06
N LYS A 111 -16.70 1.01 -0.78
CA LYS A 111 -17.79 2.01 -0.84
C LYS A 111 -18.05 2.70 0.51
N GLN A 112 -17.01 2.89 1.31
CA GLN A 112 -17.07 3.53 2.62
C GLN A 112 -15.78 4.31 2.92
N ASN A 113 -15.90 5.39 3.68
CA ASN A 113 -14.78 6.27 4.07
C ASN A 113 -14.54 6.33 5.59
N GLU A 114 -15.45 5.76 6.39
CA GLU A 114 -15.36 5.77 7.85
C GLU A 114 -14.10 5.04 8.34
N THR A 115 -13.80 3.85 7.81
CA THR A 115 -12.56 3.12 8.15
C THR A 115 -11.32 3.93 7.82
N VAL A 116 -11.26 4.62 6.68
CA VAL A 116 -10.14 5.49 6.32
C VAL A 116 -9.98 6.62 7.33
N THR A 117 -11.08 7.26 7.70
CA THR A 117 -11.10 8.32 8.72
C THR A 117 -10.55 7.81 10.05
N GLN A 118 -10.99 6.63 10.48
CA GLN A 118 -10.52 6.00 11.71
C GLN A 118 -9.03 5.64 11.62
N VAL A 119 -8.56 5.06 10.51
CA VAL A 119 -7.14 4.72 10.32
C VAL A 119 -6.26 5.97 10.38
N PHE A 120 -6.64 7.05 9.69
CA PHE A 120 -5.88 8.30 9.75
C PHE A 120 -5.84 8.89 11.17
N ASN A 121 -6.97 8.81 11.90
CA ASN A 121 -7.06 9.29 13.28
C ASN A 121 -6.20 8.47 14.24
N ASP A 122 -6.51 7.18 14.37
CA ASP A 122 -5.77 6.22 15.18
C ASP A 122 -5.98 4.80 14.61
N PRO A 123 -4.95 4.22 13.94
CA PRO A 123 -5.07 2.90 13.34
C PRO A 123 -5.39 1.79 14.36
N ARG A 124 -5.06 1.98 15.65
CA ARG A 124 -5.30 0.98 16.71
C ARG A 124 -6.76 0.87 17.13
N THR A 125 -7.60 1.82 16.74
CA THR A 125 -9.03 1.79 17.01
C THR A 125 -9.86 1.64 15.72
N ALA A 126 -9.19 1.49 14.58
CA ALA A 126 -9.83 1.52 13.28
C ALA A 126 -10.49 0.19 12.89
N GLY A 127 -11.60 0.30 12.16
CA GLY A 127 -12.41 -0.80 11.65
C GLY A 127 -13.87 -0.68 12.08
N VAL A 128 -14.78 -0.61 11.11
CA VAL A 128 -16.22 -0.50 11.39
C VAL A 128 -16.88 -1.84 11.76
N ASN A 129 -16.15 -2.94 11.61
CA ASN A 129 -16.57 -4.28 12.00
C ASN A 129 -15.36 -5.09 12.50
N ASP A 130 -15.61 -6.25 13.11
CA ASP A 130 -14.57 -7.04 13.77
C ASP A 130 -13.53 -7.58 12.80
N ARG A 131 -13.94 -7.89 11.56
CA ARG A 131 -13.01 -8.29 10.50
C ARG A 131 -12.00 -7.20 10.16
N GLN A 132 -12.47 -5.97 9.95
CA GLN A 132 -11.59 -4.83 9.64
C GLN A 132 -10.69 -4.46 10.81
N LYS A 133 -11.20 -4.54 12.04
CA LYS A 133 -10.39 -4.35 13.24
C LYS A 133 -9.27 -5.38 13.30
N ALA A 134 -9.58 -6.66 13.09
CA ALA A 134 -8.58 -7.72 13.12
C ALA A 134 -7.51 -7.55 12.02
N ILE A 135 -7.92 -7.17 10.81
CA ILE A 135 -6.99 -6.82 9.72
C ILE A 135 -6.05 -5.69 10.14
N ALA A 136 -6.60 -4.57 10.66
CA ALA A 136 -5.79 -3.45 11.10
C ALA A 136 -4.83 -3.84 12.24
N GLN A 137 -5.31 -4.55 13.27
CA GLN A 137 -4.48 -4.99 14.39
C GLN A 137 -3.35 -5.92 13.96
N PHE A 138 -3.63 -6.90 13.09
CA PHE A 138 -2.60 -7.79 12.59
C PHE A 138 -1.57 -7.03 11.76
N SER A 139 -1.99 -6.13 10.86
CA SER A 139 -1.06 -5.30 10.09
C SER A 139 -0.20 -4.39 10.98
N ILE A 140 -0.74 -3.87 12.08
CA ILE A 140 0.02 -3.09 13.07
C ILE A 140 1.07 -3.98 13.76
N ARG A 141 0.66 -5.11 14.34
CA ARG A 141 1.59 -6.03 15.04
C ARG A 141 2.69 -6.54 14.12
N LEU A 142 2.34 -6.93 12.89
CA LEU A 142 3.32 -7.36 11.88
C LEU A 142 4.30 -6.23 11.51
N THR A 143 3.88 -4.97 11.56
CA THR A 143 4.75 -3.83 11.25
C THR A 143 5.69 -3.49 12.40
N GLU A 144 5.20 -3.53 13.64
CA GLU A 144 5.91 -3.04 14.83
C GLU A 144 6.72 -4.13 15.55
N ALA A 145 6.27 -5.38 15.48
CA ALA A 145 6.82 -6.49 16.26
C ALA A 145 6.67 -7.83 15.50
N ALA A 146 7.16 -7.89 14.25
CA ALA A 146 7.08 -9.08 13.39
C ALA A 146 7.68 -10.34 14.05
N ASP A 147 8.71 -10.18 14.88
CA ASP A 147 9.38 -11.23 15.64
C ASP A 147 8.53 -11.79 16.79
N GLN A 148 7.42 -11.12 17.13
CA GLN A 148 6.48 -11.51 18.18
C GLN A 148 5.15 -12.03 17.62
N ILE A 149 5.02 -12.16 16.29
CA ILE A 149 3.83 -12.77 15.69
C ILE A 149 3.83 -14.29 15.96
N GLY A 150 2.75 -14.77 16.56
CA GLY A 150 2.59 -16.16 16.98
C GLY A 150 1.31 -16.84 16.45
N PRO A 151 1.12 -18.13 16.76
CA PRO A 151 -0.10 -18.87 16.38
C PRO A 151 -1.41 -18.23 16.86
N GLU A 152 -1.38 -17.52 17.99
CA GLU A 152 -2.52 -16.79 18.55
C GLU A 152 -2.97 -15.62 17.67
N ASP A 153 -2.04 -14.93 16.99
CA ASP A 153 -2.35 -13.86 16.05
C ASP A 153 -3.10 -14.41 14.83
N ILE A 154 -2.67 -15.58 14.35
CA ILE A 154 -3.33 -16.31 13.25
C ILE A 154 -4.71 -16.80 13.68
N GLN A 155 -4.83 -17.31 14.91
CA GLN A 155 -6.11 -17.78 15.45
C GLN A 155 -7.12 -16.63 15.59
N ALA A 156 -6.71 -15.46 16.06
CA ALA A 156 -7.57 -14.27 16.14
C ALA A 156 -8.15 -13.85 14.77
N LEU A 157 -7.38 -13.99 13.69
CA LEU A 157 -7.87 -13.75 12.33
C LEU A 157 -8.90 -14.83 11.90
N LYS A 158 -8.66 -16.09 12.25
CA LYS A 158 -9.61 -17.19 11.97
C LYS A 158 -10.94 -17.00 12.70
N GLU A 159 -10.92 -16.48 13.92
CA GLU A 159 -12.12 -16.21 14.74
C GLU A 159 -13.07 -15.17 14.12
N VAL A 160 -12.54 -14.22 13.35
CA VAL A 160 -13.34 -13.26 12.58
C VAL A 160 -13.64 -13.74 11.15
N GLY A 161 -13.38 -15.02 10.87
CA GLY A 161 -13.76 -15.70 9.63
C GLY A 161 -12.77 -15.58 8.48
N LEU A 162 -11.52 -15.15 8.71
CA LEU A 162 -10.49 -15.28 7.67
C LEU A 162 -10.04 -16.74 7.53
N ASN A 163 -10.02 -17.24 6.30
CA ASN A 163 -9.42 -18.53 5.99
C ASN A 163 -7.89 -18.41 5.79
N GLU A 164 -7.21 -19.54 5.65
CA GLU A 164 -5.73 -19.58 5.58
C GLU A 164 -5.15 -18.83 4.37
N ALA A 165 -5.82 -18.88 3.22
CA ALA A 165 -5.39 -18.13 2.03
C ALA A 165 -5.56 -16.62 2.24
N GLU A 166 -6.65 -16.20 2.90
CA GLU A 166 -6.88 -14.79 3.24
C GLU A 166 -5.84 -14.24 4.22
N ILE A 167 -5.44 -15.05 5.21
CA ILE A 167 -4.40 -14.68 6.18
C ILE A 167 -3.03 -14.55 5.49
N LEU A 168 -2.70 -15.49 4.61
CA LEU A 168 -1.47 -15.44 3.82
C LEU A 168 -1.42 -14.18 2.94
N ASP A 169 -2.52 -13.87 2.26
CA ASP A 169 -2.65 -12.65 1.45
C ASP A 169 -2.53 -11.37 2.28
N LEU A 170 -3.11 -11.33 3.48
CA LEU A 170 -3.00 -10.17 4.38
C LEU A 170 -1.55 -9.92 4.78
N LEU A 171 -0.82 -10.99 5.13
CA LEU A 171 0.59 -10.91 5.48
C LEU A 171 1.42 -10.41 4.29
N HIS A 172 1.20 -10.98 3.09
CA HIS A 172 1.88 -10.55 1.89
C HIS A 172 1.60 -9.09 1.53
N ALA A 173 0.34 -8.65 1.59
CA ALA A 173 -0.05 -7.26 1.35
C ALA A 173 0.65 -6.33 2.36
N THR A 174 0.60 -6.65 3.65
CA THR A 174 1.26 -5.85 4.69
C THR A 174 2.78 -5.79 4.45
N ALA A 175 3.42 -6.91 4.16
CA ALA A 175 4.87 -7.00 3.97
C ALA A 175 5.36 -6.25 2.72
N ILE A 176 4.67 -6.38 1.57
CA ILE A 176 5.09 -5.69 0.35
C ILE A 176 4.95 -4.17 0.47
N PHE A 177 3.94 -3.68 1.21
CA PHE A 177 3.83 -2.25 1.47
C PHE A 177 4.79 -1.76 2.54
N ALA A 178 5.17 -2.58 3.52
CA ALA A 178 6.29 -2.25 4.39
C ALA A 178 7.59 -2.04 3.59
N TRP A 179 7.83 -2.86 2.57
CA TRP A 179 8.96 -2.67 1.64
C TRP A 179 8.79 -1.42 0.77
N ALA A 180 7.62 -1.21 0.16
CA ALA A 180 7.35 -0.06 -0.69
C ALA A 180 7.42 1.27 0.08
N ASN A 181 6.92 1.31 1.33
CA ASN A 181 7.01 2.48 2.19
C ASN A 181 8.47 2.89 2.43
N ARG A 182 9.38 1.92 2.64
CA ARG A 182 10.80 2.21 2.83
C ARG A 182 11.41 2.88 1.61
N LEU A 183 11.04 2.47 0.40
CA LEU A 183 11.50 3.15 -0.81
C LEU A 183 10.90 4.55 -0.96
N MET A 184 9.57 4.64 -0.83
CA MET A 184 8.82 5.90 -0.99
C MET A 184 9.24 6.98 0.01
N LEU A 185 9.58 6.61 1.25
CA LEU A 185 9.99 7.53 2.31
C LEU A 185 11.45 7.98 2.22
N ASN A 186 12.32 7.16 1.61
CA ASN A 186 13.78 7.38 1.66
C ASN A 186 14.39 7.73 0.29
N LEU A 187 13.58 7.81 -0.76
CA LEU A 187 14.02 8.17 -2.11
C LEU A 187 13.26 9.37 -2.70
N GLY A 188 12.36 9.98 -1.93
CA GLY A 188 11.51 11.05 -2.42
C GLY A 188 10.48 11.51 -1.40
N GLU A 189 9.57 12.39 -1.85
CA GLU A 189 8.56 13.00 -1.00
C GLU A 189 7.20 13.15 -1.72
N PRO A 190 6.07 13.16 -0.98
CA PRO A 190 4.77 13.44 -1.56
C PRO A 190 4.66 14.89 -2.04
N VAL A 191 4.06 15.09 -3.21
CA VAL A 191 3.72 16.41 -3.75
C VAL A 191 2.21 16.61 -3.62
N PHE A 192 1.82 17.60 -2.82
CA PHE A 192 0.41 17.92 -2.58
C PHE A 192 -0.19 18.71 -3.74
N PRO A 193 -1.49 18.54 -4.05
CA PRO A 193 -2.18 19.38 -5.01
C PRO A 193 -2.11 20.86 -4.57
N ALA A 194 -2.03 21.76 -5.54
CA ALA A 194 -2.14 23.19 -5.26
C ALA A 194 -3.49 23.49 -4.60
N THR A 195 -3.46 24.28 -3.52
CA THR A 195 -4.64 24.74 -2.79
C THR A 195 -5.47 25.73 -3.59
#